data_AF-A0A4Q3SW62-F1
#
_entry.id   AF-A0A4Q3SW62-F1
#
_cell.length_a   1.000
_cell.length_b   1.000
_cell.length_c   1.000
_cell.angle_alpha   90.00
_cell.angle_beta   90.00
_cell.angle_gamma   90.00
#
_symmetry.space_group_name_H-M   'P 1'
#
loop_
_entity.id
_entity.type
_entity.pdbx_description
1 polymer ?
#
loop_
_entity_poly.entity_id
_entity_poly.type
_entity_poly.pdbx_seq_one_letter_code
_entity_poly.pdbx_strand_id
1 'polypeptide(L)'
;MSPVRSRGEIRLGFRAPDGPTRIGTGYQGGCLKFRMPRTALRETPCAVLLNTSGGLAGGDRLSQRVDWGSRSAAIVTTQAAEKIYRAIDDPATIDTRL
;
A
#
# COMPACT_ATOMS: atom_id res chain seq x y z
N MET A 1 -2.03 -4.53 -30.47
CA MET A 1 -2.02 -5.12 -29.12
C MET A 1 -2.05 -3.95 -28.14
N SER A 2 -3.10 -3.82 -27.32
CA SER A 2 -3.16 -2.75 -26.33
C SER A 2 -2.04 -2.92 -25.31
N PRO A 3 -1.36 -1.85 -24.86
CA PRO A 3 -0.21 -2.02 -23.99
C PRO A 3 -0.69 -2.50 -22.60
N VAL A 4 0.13 -3.32 -21.94
CA VAL A 4 -0.16 -3.80 -20.59
C VAL A 4 -0.22 -2.60 -19.64
N ARG A 5 -1.26 -2.55 -18.80
CA ARG A 5 -1.46 -1.52 -17.77
C ARG A 5 -1.30 -2.12 -16.38
N SER A 6 -0.55 -1.44 -15.54
CA SER A 6 -0.34 -1.83 -14.16
C SER A 6 -1.62 -1.64 -13.37
N ARG A 7 -2.01 -2.68 -12.65
CA ARG A 7 -3.06 -2.64 -11.64
C ARG A 7 -2.49 -3.12 -10.32
N GLY A 8 -2.86 -2.46 -9.23
CA GLY A 8 -2.45 -2.87 -7.91
C GLY A 8 -3.45 -2.49 -6.84
N GLU A 9 -3.58 -3.34 -5.82
CA GLU A 9 -4.49 -3.12 -4.70
C GLU A 9 -3.82 -3.50 -3.38
N ILE A 10 -4.00 -2.68 -2.35
CA ILE A 10 -3.69 -3.00 -0.95
C ILE A 10 -4.92 -2.73 -0.11
N ARG A 11 -5.28 -3.69 0.74
CA ARG A 11 -6.19 -3.48 1.88
C ARG A 11 -5.50 -3.96 3.14
N LEU A 12 -5.07 -3.01 3.97
CA LEU A 12 -4.30 -3.26 5.17
C LEU A 12 -5.05 -2.74 6.40
N GLY A 13 -5.42 -3.62 7.31
CA GLY A 13 -6.13 -3.26 8.53
C GLY A 13 -5.29 -3.61 9.76
N PHE A 14 -5.18 -2.69 10.71
CA PHE A 14 -4.52 -2.91 12.00
C PHE A 14 -5.55 -3.10 13.12
N ARG A 15 -5.24 -3.97 14.07
CA ARG A 15 -6.09 -4.22 15.25
C ARG A 15 -5.27 -4.49 16.51
N ALA A 16 -5.85 -4.16 17.66
CA ALA A 16 -5.26 -4.37 18.99
C ALA A 16 -6.35 -4.74 20.03
N PRO A 17 -7.02 -5.90 19.91
CA PRO A 17 -8.10 -6.25 20.83
C PRO A 17 -7.59 -6.46 22.28
N ASP A 18 -6.48 -7.17 22.45
CA ASP A 18 -5.99 -7.62 23.77
C ASP A 18 -4.46 -7.51 23.92
N GLY A 19 -3.82 -6.56 23.24
CA GLY A 19 -2.37 -6.43 23.28
C GLY A 19 -1.78 -5.60 22.16
N PRO A 20 -0.52 -5.85 21.74
CA PRO A 20 0.14 -5.04 20.73
C PRO A 20 -0.57 -5.13 19.37
N THR A 21 -0.48 -4.05 18.60
CA THR A 21 -1.02 -3.94 17.25
C THR A 21 -0.54 -5.08 16.35
N ARG A 22 -1.46 -5.68 15.61
CA ARG A 22 -1.20 -6.71 14.59
C ARG A 22 -2.01 -6.41 13.33
N ILE A 23 -1.65 -7.07 12.23
CA ILE A 23 -2.46 -7.07 11.02
C ILE A 23 -3.76 -7.84 11.29
N GLY A 24 -4.90 -7.19 11.07
CA GLY A 24 -6.23 -7.79 11.05
C GLY A 24 -6.73 -8.09 9.63
N THR A 25 -6.32 -7.29 8.64
CA THR A 25 -6.59 -7.51 7.22
C THR A 25 -5.31 -7.27 6.44
N GLY A 26 -4.93 -8.20 5.57
CA GLY A 26 -3.70 -8.08 4.79
C GLY A 26 -3.92 -8.62 3.38
N TYR A 27 -4.55 -7.82 2.53
CA TYR A 27 -4.73 -8.12 1.12
C TYR A 27 -3.76 -7.30 0.27
N GLN A 28 -3.14 -7.96 -0.71
CA GLN A 28 -2.28 -7.33 -1.71
C GLN A 28 -2.53 -8.00 -3.08
N GLY A 29 -2.65 -7.19 -4.13
CA GLY A 29 -2.94 -7.65 -5.48
C GLY A 29 -2.14 -6.88 -6.53
N GLY A 30 -1.84 -7.53 -7.65
CA GLY A 30 -1.16 -6.91 -8.78
C GLY A 30 0.25 -6.39 -8.45
N CYS A 31 0.57 -5.17 -8.86
CA CYS A 31 1.89 -4.55 -8.66
C CYS A 31 2.11 -3.96 -7.26
N LEU A 32 1.06 -3.86 -6.42
CA LEU A 32 1.24 -3.39 -5.05
C LEU A 32 1.60 -4.51 -4.09
N LYS A 33 2.46 -4.21 -3.12
CA LYS A 33 2.90 -5.10 -2.04
C LYS A 33 3.04 -4.31 -0.75
N PHE A 34 2.94 -4.99 0.40
CA PHE A 34 3.40 -4.42 1.67
C PHE A 34 4.42 -5.34 2.34
N ARG A 35 5.30 -4.76 3.16
CA ARG A 35 6.25 -5.48 4.00
C ARG A 35 6.18 -4.95 5.42
N MET A 36 6.39 -5.85 6.38
CA MET A 36 6.46 -5.55 7.80
C MET A 36 7.89 -5.82 8.26
N PRO A 37 8.76 -4.81 8.37
CA PRO A 37 10.06 -4.97 9.00
C PRO A 37 9.90 -5.50 10.43
N ARG A 38 10.85 -6.34 10.87
CA ARG A 38 10.89 -6.77 12.26
C ARG A 38 11.29 -5.60 13.14
N THR A 39 10.42 -5.23 14.06
CA THR A 39 10.67 -4.20 15.08
C THR A 39 10.98 -4.87 16.41
N ALA A 40 11.62 -4.15 17.34
CA ALA A 40 11.85 -4.67 18.69
C ALA A 40 10.51 -4.93 19.41
N LEU A 41 10.54 -5.75 20.47
CA LEU A 41 9.36 -5.96 21.32
C LEU A 41 8.86 -4.60 21.83
N ARG A 42 7.55 -4.33 21.66
CA ARG A 42 6.84 -3.10 22.07
C ARG A 42 7.05 -1.86 21.19
N GLU A 43 7.81 -1.95 20.11
CA GLU A 43 7.83 -0.89 19.09
C GLU A 43 6.53 -0.87 18.27
N THR A 44 6.14 0.32 17.81
CA THR A 44 5.00 0.50 16.92
C THR A 44 5.32 -0.18 15.57
N PRO A 45 4.48 -1.13 15.10
CA PRO A 45 4.74 -1.80 13.83
C PRO A 45 4.74 -0.80 12.67
N CYS A 46 5.66 -0.99 11.73
CA CYS A 46 5.76 -0.19 10.52
C CYS A 46 5.39 -1.05 9.30
N ALA A 47 4.44 -0.60 8.50
CA ALA A 47 4.14 -1.16 7.20
C ALA A 47 4.76 -0.29 6.11
N VAL A 48 5.58 -0.92 5.27
CA VAL A 48 6.15 -0.28 4.09
C VAL A 48 5.33 -0.72 2.87
N LEU A 49 4.70 0.21 2.17
CA LEU A 49 3.99 -0.02 0.92
C LEU A 49 4.98 0.11 -0.26
N LEU A 50 4.81 -0.77 -1.25
CA LEU A 50 5.68 -0.90 -2.40
C LEU A 50 4.87 -1.01 -3.68
N ASN A 51 5.33 -0.33 -4.73
CA ASN A 51 4.92 -0.56 -6.10
C ASN A 51 6.05 -1.25 -6.88
N THR A 52 5.77 -2.42 -7.46
CA THR A 52 6.75 -3.22 -8.22
C THR A 52 6.65 -3.04 -9.74
N SER A 53 5.85 -2.08 -10.23
CA SER A 53 5.73 -1.80 -11.67
C SER A 53 6.88 -0.94 -12.24
N GLY A 54 7.70 -0.32 -11.39
CA GLY A 54 8.76 0.61 -11.83
C GLY A 54 8.28 2.05 -12.12
N GLY A 55 7.05 2.38 -11.69
CA GLY A 55 6.38 3.67 -11.89
C GLY A 55 5.01 3.51 -12.56
N LEU A 56 4.28 4.62 -12.67
CA LEU A 56 2.95 4.66 -13.28
C LEU A 56 2.99 5.37 -14.63
N ALA A 57 2.49 4.70 -15.67
CA ALA A 57 2.22 5.29 -16.97
C ALA A 57 0.71 5.51 -17.16
N GLY A 58 0.35 6.25 -18.22
CA GLY A 58 -1.04 6.55 -18.52
C GLY A 58 -1.93 5.30 -18.57
N GLY A 59 -3.07 5.34 -17.88
CA GLY A 59 -4.02 4.24 -17.75
C GLY A 59 -3.73 3.25 -16.60
N ASP A 60 -2.62 3.39 -15.87
CA ASP A 60 -2.33 2.57 -14.69
C ASP A 60 -3.26 2.92 -13.51
N ARG A 61 -3.60 1.94 -12.68
CA ARG A 61 -4.56 2.11 -11.57
C ARG A 61 -4.08 1.44 -10.29
N LEU A 62 -3.88 2.22 -9.25
CA LEU A 62 -3.54 1.76 -7.91
C LEU A 62 -4.65 2.11 -6.91
N SER A 63 -4.97 1.16 -6.03
CA SER A 63 -5.90 1.34 -4.92
C SER A 63 -5.23 0.96 -3.61
N GLN A 64 -5.22 1.87 -2.64
CA GLN A 64 -4.57 1.70 -1.35
C GLN A 64 -5.55 2.06 -0.27
N ARG A 65 -5.97 1.07 0.51
CA ARG A 65 -6.78 1.26 1.70
C ARG A 65 -6.03 0.78 2.92
N VAL A 66 -5.91 1.66 3.90
CA VAL A 66 -5.37 1.34 5.20
C VAL A 66 -6.36 1.76 6.27
N ASP A 67 -6.56 0.94 7.29
CA ASP A 67 -7.49 1.22 8.38
C ASP A 67 -6.81 0.92 9.72
N TRP A 68 -6.95 1.82 10.69
CA TRP A 68 -6.55 1.59 12.09
C TRP A 68 -7.77 1.29 12.94
N GLY A 69 -7.86 0.06 13.43
CA GLY A 69 -8.90 -0.33 14.38
C GLY A 69 -8.72 0.31 15.76
N SER A 70 -9.77 0.23 16.59
CA SER A 70 -9.75 0.75 17.96
C SER A 70 -8.51 0.29 18.73
N ARG A 71 -7.85 1.24 19.43
CA ARG A 71 -6.65 0.99 20.25
C ARG A 71 -5.42 0.51 19.47
N SER A 72 -5.46 0.47 18.14
CA SER A 72 -4.30 0.12 17.33
C SER A 72 -3.44 1.35 17.02
N ALA A 73 -2.13 1.13 16.93
CA ALA A 73 -1.15 2.09 16.46
C ALA A 73 -0.18 1.38 15.51
N ALA A 74 0.04 1.97 14.33
CA ALA A 74 0.98 1.50 13.33
C ALA A 74 1.47 2.67 12.49
N ILE A 75 2.71 2.61 12.02
CA ILE A 75 3.27 3.53 11.03
C ILE A 75 3.02 2.92 9.66
N VAL A 76 2.60 3.74 8.70
CA VAL A 76 2.49 3.34 7.29
C VAL A 76 3.30 4.32 6.47
N THR A 77 4.20 3.77 5.67
CA THR A 77 5.12 4.56 4.85
C THR A 77 5.33 3.88 3.50
N THR A 78 6.01 4.55 2.58
CA THR A 78 6.46 3.97 1.32
C THR A 78 7.99 3.82 1.33
N GLN A 79 8.51 2.85 0.57
CA GLN A 79 9.96 2.68 0.44
C GLN A 79 10.63 3.82 -0.34
N ALA A 80 9.86 4.48 -1.21
CA ALA A 80 10.30 5.52 -2.13
C ALA A 80 9.08 6.34 -2.60
N ALA A 81 9.35 7.49 -3.23
CA ALA A 81 8.35 8.22 -3.99
C ALA A 81 7.92 7.44 -5.24
N GLU A 82 6.66 7.58 -5.64
CA GLU A 82 6.18 7.01 -6.90
C GLU A 82 6.72 7.80 -8.10
N LYS A 83 7.20 7.08 -9.12
CA LYS A 83 7.61 7.68 -10.38
C LYS A 83 6.42 7.77 -11.32
N ILE A 84 6.04 8.99 -11.69
CA ILE A 84 4.91 9.23 -12.61
C ILE A 84 5.45 9.62 -13.98
N TYR A 85 5.12 8.83 -15.01
CA TYR A 85 5.47 9.11 -16.40
C TYR A 85 4.42 10.02 -17.05
N ARG A 86 4.82 10.68 -18.15
CA ARG A 86 3.90 11.49 -18.97
C ARG A 86 2.76 10.61 -19.50
N ALA A 87 1.52 10.99 -19.20
CA ALA A 87 0.34 10.45 -19.86
C ALA A 87 0.12 11.15 -21.21
N ILE A 88 -0.28 10.38 -22.23
CA ILE A 88 -0.62 10.89 -23.56
C ILE A 88 -2.15 10.92 -23.71
N ASP A 89 -2.80 9.82 -23.34
CA ASP A 89 -4.24 9.65 -23.40
C ASP A 89 -4.83 9.63 -21.97
N ASP A 90 -5.05 8.44 -21.41
CA ASP A 90 -5.63 8.25 -20.09
C ASP A 90 -4.64 8.62 -18.97
N PRO A 91 -5.08 9.32 -17.91
CA PRO A 91 -4.26 9.55 -16.74
C PRO A 91 -4.00 8.23 -15.98
N ALA A 92 -2.89 8.19 -15.26
CA ALA A 92 -2.74 7.22 -14.18
C ALA A 92 -3.59 7.65 -12.97
N THR A 93 -4.08 6.71 -12.17
CA THR A 93 -4.87 7.02 -10.97
C THR A 93 -4.34 6.26 -9.74
N ILE A 94 -4.26 6.98 -8.62
CA ILE A 94 -3.98 6.42 -7.29
C ILE A 94 -5.13 6.83 -6.38
N ASP A 95 -5.89 5.86 -5.86
CA ASP A 95 -6.89 6.06 -4.80
C ASP A 95 -6.24 5.66 -3.46
N THR A 96 -6.19 6.59 -2.52
CA THR A 96 -5.64 6.36 -1.17
C THR A 96 -6.68 6.68 -0.12
N ARG A 97 -6.94 5.73 0.78
CA ARG A 97 -7.82 5.88 1.95
C ARG A 97 -7.08 5.40 3.19
N LEU A 98 -7.12 6.21 4.26
CA LEU A 98 -6.44 6.00 5.53
C LEU A 98 -7.44 6.08 6.68
#